data_AF-A0A5D0GG38-F1
#
_entry.id   AF-A0A5D0GG38-F1
#
_cell.length_a   1.000
_cell.length_b   1.000
_cell.length_c   1.000
_cell.angle_alpha   90.00
_cell.angle_beta   90.00
_cell.angle_gamma   90.00
#
_symmetry.space_group_name_H-M   'P 1'
#
loop_
_entity.id
_entity.type
_entity.pdbx_description
1 polymer ?
#
loop_
_entity_poly.entity_id
_entity_poly.type
_entity_poly.pdbx_seq_one_letter_code
_entity_poly.pdbx_strand_id
1 'polypeptide(L)'
;MYYFIKNRFFSFVFVLFLVFSFVGDFSSVFSSSNLIIKFSSFIYFLGYLTLIFYTFSKFKRIRLDMVIGLYLLIVISINSYFIYELFSILKLQISDPIEVNLFAAKSVSLIALTFLSFVVYLNSDTKQSIIFLLMALCFVFSDVLHYISNYYIYNWSFVLLDRVLHVVGLFFLFNYIIGENRIRKRQIVEERMSSEPSLTLTRQL
;
A
#
# COMPACT_ATOMS: atom_id res chain seq x y z
N MET A 1 9.62 5.31 -15.39
CA MET A 1 9.01 5.48 -16.74
C MET A 1 9.23 4.31 -17.69
N TYR A 2 10.44 3.75 -17.84
CA TYR A 2 10.71 2.67 -18.82
C TYR A 2 9.84 1.40 -18.66
N TYR A 3 9.37 1.11 -17.44
CA TYR A 3 8.50 -0.04 -17.16
C TYR A 3 7.05 0.13 -17.66
N PHE A 4 6.57 1.37 -17.84
CA PHE A 4 5.20 1.66 -18.29
C PHE A 4 4.95 1.23 -19.73
N ILE A 5 5.99 1.24 -20.57
CA ILE A 5 5.87 1.02 -22.01
C ILE A 5 5.76 -0.48 -22.35
N LYS A 6 6.23 -1.38 -21.49
CA LYS A 6 6.38 -2.81 -21.84
C LYS A 6 5.19 -3.70 -21.46
N ASN A 7 4.26 -3.26 -20.61
CA ASN A 7 3.18 -4.12 -20.11
C ASN A 7 1.79 -3.46 -20.25
N ARG A 8 0.98 -3.93 -21.20
CA ARG A 8 -0.32 -3.35 -21.61
C ARG A 8 -1.49 -3.58 -20.62
N PHE A 9 -1.25 -4.14 -19.43
CA PHE A 9 -2.30 -4.51 -18.47
C PHE A 9 -2.03 -3.96 -17.06
N PHE A 10 -1.76 -2.66 -16.92
CA PHE A 10 -1.77 -2.04 -15.59
C PHE A 10 -3.20 -1.63 -15.23
N SER A 11 -3.65 -1.97 -14.02
CA SER A 11 -4.89 -1.40 -13.48
C SER A 11 -4.69 0.10 -13.32
N PHE A 12 -5.61 0.91 -13.85
CA PHE A 12 -5.61 2.37 -13.75
C PHE A 12 -5.33 2.87 -12.31
N VAL A 13 -5.80 2.12 -11.32
CA VAL A 13 -5.60 2.40 -9.89
C VAL A 13 -4.13 2.44 -9.47
N PHE A 14 -3.26 1.60 -10.06
CA PHE A 14 -1.82 1.62 -9.75
C PHE A 14 -1.10 2.82 -10.38
N VAL A 15 -1.52 3.22 -11.58
CA VAL A 15 -0.99 4.43 -12.21
C VAL A 15 -1.34 5.64 -11.35
N LEU A 16 -2.59 5.68 -10.87
CA LEU A 16 -3.06 6.72 -9.97
C LEU A 16 -2.27 6.76 -8.65
N PHE A 17 -2.02 5.60 -8.03
CA PHE A 17 -1.14 5.51 -6.85
C PHE A 17 0.26 6.06 -7.12
N LEU A 18 0.91 5.65 -8.23
CA LEU A 18 2.26 6.09 -8.55
C LEU A 18 2.34 7.59 -8.82
N VAL A 19 1.31 8.16 -9.47
CA VAL A 19 1.21 9.60 -9.68
C VAL A 19 1.07 10.32 -8.33
N PHE A 20 0.20 9.84 -7.45
CA PHE A 20 0.07 10.41 -6.10
C PHE A 20 1.37 10.29 -5.30
N SER A 21 2.01 9.12 -5.26
CA SER A 21 3.29 8.94 -4.56
C SER A 21 4.36 9.89 -5.11
N PHE A 22 4.47 10.01 -6.43
CA PHE A 22 5.44 10.91 -7.05
C PHE A 22 5.19 12.39 -6.73
N VAL A 23 3.92 12.83 -6.77
CA VAL A 23 3.56 14.21 -6.40
C VAL A 23 3.81 14.45 -4.91
N GLY A 24 3.53 13.46 -4.06
CA GLY A 24 3.83 13.50 -2.62
C GLY A 24 5.33 13.64 -2.34
N ASP A 25 6.15 12.81 -2.98
CA ASP A 25 7.62 12.83 -2.88
C ASP A 25 8.18 14.17 -3.35
N PHE A 26 7.75 14.62 -4.54
CA PHE A 26 8.19 15.89 -5.12
C PHE A 26 7.84 17.04 -4.19
N SER A 27 6.60 17.10 -3.68
CA SER A 27 6.17 18.09 -2.70
C SER A 27 7.02 18.05 -1.43
N SER A 28 7.39 16.86 -0.94
CA SER A 28 8.20 16.72 0.29
C SER A 28 9.62 17.28 0.17
N VAL A 29 10.18 17.36 -1.04
CA VAL A 29 11.54 17.89 -1.28
C VAL A 29 11.57 19.42 -1.24
N PHE A 30 10.48 20.09 -1.62
CA PHE A 30 10.36 21.54 -1.59
C PHE A 30 9.76 22.07 -0.27
N SER A 31 9.98 21.37 0.85
CA SER A 31 9.34 21.54 2.17
C SER A 31 9.65 22.85 2.91
N SER A 32 9.88 23.94 2.19
CA SER A 32 10.15 25.27 2.73
C SER A 32 8.92 25.95 3.36
N SER A 33 7.70 25.39 3.19
CA SER A 33 6.48 25.95 3.75
C SER A 33 5.54 24.89 4.34
N ASN A 34 4.87 25.23 5.45
CA ASN A 34 3.89 24.38 6.14
C ASN A 34 2.75 23.90 5.22
N LEU A 35 2.37 24.68 4.22
CA LEU A 35 1.34 24.30 3.25
C LEU A 35 1.78 23.11 2.37
N ILE A 36 3.06 23.05 2.00
CA ILE A 36 3.63 22.01 1.16
C ILE A 36 3.71 20.67 1.91
N ILE A 37 3.99 20.70 3.21
CA ILE A 37 4.00 19.50 4.08
C ILE A 37 2.59 18.92 4.19
N LYS A 38 1.58 19.77 4.45
CA LYS A 38 0.17 19.36 4.50
C LYS A 38 -0.30 18.76 3.17
N PHE A 39 0.06 19.40 2.06
CA PHE A 39 -0.29 18.92 0.72
C PHE A 39 0.33 17.55 0.43
N SER A 40 1.61 17.36 0.74
CA SER A 40 2.28 16.06 0.59
C SER A 40 1.57 14.96 1.37
N SER A 41 1.27 15.19 2.65
CA SER A 41 0.55 14.22 3.50
C SER A 41 -0.83 13.86 2.96
N PHE A 42 -1.58 14.85 2.45
CA PHE A 42 -2.89 14.62 1.83
C PHE A 42 -2.80 13.79 0.55
N ILE A 43 -1.80 14.06 -0.28
CA ILE A 43 -1.56 13.30 -1.52
C ILE A 43 -1.18 11.84 -1.21
N TYR A 44 -0.33 11.59 -0.21
CA TYR A 44 -0.03 10.22 0.22
C TYR A 44 -1.25 9.49 0.78
N PHE A 45 -2.09 10.19 1.57
CA PHE A 45 -3.35 9.65 2.06
C PHE A 45 -4.24 9.18 0.91
N LEU A 46 -4.41 10.00 -0.13
CA LEU A 46 -5.14 9.61 -1.35
C LEU A 46 -4.48 8.40 -2.05
N GLY A 47 -3.15 8.38 -2.13
CA GLY A 47 -2.39 7.23 -2.61
C GLY A 47 -2.77 5.94 -1.88
N TYR A 48 -2.67 5.91 -0.56
CA TYR A 48 -2.97 4.71 0.22
C TYR A 48 -4.45 4.29 0.09
N LEU A 49 -5.39 5.23 0.05
CA LEU A 49 -6.80 4.93 -0.21
C LEU A 49 -7.02 4.23 -1.55
N THR A 50 -6.31 4.62 -2.60
CA THR A 50 -6.44 3.95 -3.91
C THR A 50 -6.00 2.49 -3.85
N LEU A 51 -4.92 2.18 -3.13
CA LEU A 51 -4.46 0.79 -2.94
C LEU A 51 -5.43 -0.04 -2.09
N ILE A 52 -6.00 0.56 -1.04
CA ILE A 52 -7.05 -0.08 -0.23
C ILE A 52 -8.25 -0.43 -1.10
N PHE A 53 -8.76 0.54 -1.87
CA PHE A 53 -9.91 0.33 -2.74
C PHE A 53 -9.64 -0.74 -3.80
N TYR A 54 -8.45 -0.73 -4.41
CA TYR A 54 -8.03 -1.76 -5.36
C TYR A 54 -8.09 -3.16 -4.75
N THR A 55 -7.48 -3.31 -3.57
CA THR A 55 -7.38 -4.60 -2.89
C THR A 55 -8.74 -5.09 -2.44
N PHE A 56 -9.57 -4.20 -1.88
CA PHE A 56 -10.93 -4.52 -1.45
C PHE A 56 -11.83 -4.95 -2.61
N SER A 57 -11.76 -4.25 -3.75
CA SER A 57 -12.51 -4.59 -4.97
C SER A 57 -12.17 -6.00 -5.49
N LYS A 58 -10.90 -6.40 -5.31
CA LYS A 58 -10.40 -7.69 -5.80
C LYS A 58 -10.70 -8.85 -4.86
N PHE A 59 -10.57 -8.65 -3.55
CA PHE A 59 -10.75 -9.69 -2.53
C PHE A 59 -12.15 -9.65 -1.93
N LYS A 60 -13.17 -10.03 -2.73
CA LYS A 60 -14.58 -10.07 -2.28
C LYS A 60 -14.93 -11.22 -1.34
N ARG A 61 -14.09 -12.24 -1.21
CA ARG A 61 -14.38 -13.46 -0.43
C ARG A 61 -13.29 -13.70 0.61
N ILE A 62 -13.43 -13.04 1.76
CA ILE A 62 -12.55 -13.20 2.92
C ILE A 62 -13.21 -14.22 3.85
N ARG A 63 -12.52 -15.32 4.16
CA ARG A 63 -12.95 -16.29 5.17
C ARG A 63 -12.23 -15.95 6.47
N LEU A 64 -12.99 -15.47 7.45
CA LEU A 64 -12.45 -15.16 8.77
C LEU A 64 -12.71 -16.34 9.69
N ASP A 65 -11.73 -17.23 9.81
CA ASP A 65 -11.74 -18.27 10.83
C ASP A 65 -11.45 -17.64 12.22
N MET A 66 -11.92 -18.28 13.29
CA MET A 66 -11.78 -17.76 14.67
C MET A 66 -10.32 -17.47 15.04
N VAL A 67 -9.38 -18.31 14.58
CA VAL A 67 -7.94 -18.12 14.78
C VAL A 67 -7.44 -16.86 14.08
N ILE A 68 -7.84 -16.67 12.82
CA ILE A 68 -7.51 -15.46 12.03
C ILE A 68 -8.09 -14.22 12.72
N GLY A 69 -9.34 -14.29 13.20
CA GLY A 69 -9.98 -13.20 13.94
C GLY A 69 -9.21 -12.81 15.22
N LEU A 70 -8.72 -13.80 15.97
CA LEU A 70 -7.92 -13.54 17.18
C LEU A 70 -6.58 -12.88 16.85
N TYR A 71 -5.87 -13.35 15.82
CA TYR A 71 -4.63 -12.71 15.36
C TYR A 71 -4.88 -11.26 14.94
N LEU A 72 -5.96 -11.01 14.20
CA LEU A 72 -6.32 -9.66 13.76
C LEU A 72 -6.64 -8.75 14.95
N LEU A 73 -7.33 -9.25 15.97
CA LEU A 73 -7.65 -8.48 17.18
C LEU A 73 -6.38 -8.07 17.92
N ILE A 74 -5.45 -9.00 18.15
CA ILE A 74 -4.17 -8.72 18.82
C ILE A 74 -3.38 -7.66 18.03
N VAL A 75 -3.27 -7.84 16.71
CA VAL A 75 -2.55 -6.90 15.84
C VAL A 75 -3.19 -5.51 15.87
N ILE A 76 -4.52 -5.40 15.78
CA ILE A 76 -5.22 -4.11 15.87
C ILE A 76 -4.98 -3.46 17.23
N SER A 77 -5.09 -4.21 18.34
CA SER A 77 -4.89 -3.66 19.69
C SER A 77 -3.49 -3.07 19.86
N ILE A 78 -2.45 -3.82 19.46
CA ILE A 78 -1.06 -3.37 19.56
C ILE A 78 -0.83 -2.13 18.69
N ASN A 79 -1.29 -2.15 17.43
CA ASN A 79 -1.12 -0.99 16.54
C ASN A 79 -1.89 0.24 17.03
N SER A 80 -3.09 0.05 17.60
CA SER A 80 -3.89 1.14 18.14
C SER A 80 -3.19 1.82 19.32
N TYR A 81 -2.53 1.04 20.18
CA TYR A 81 -1.71 1.57 21.27
C TYR A 81 -0.53 2.40 20.73
N PHE A 82 0.21 1.89 19.74
CA PHE A 82 1.32 2.64 19.14
C PHE A 82 0.86 3.95 18.47
N ILE A 83 -0.27 3.95 17.78
CA ILE A 83 -0.85 5.18 17.21
C ILE A 83 -1.19 6.18 18.31
N TYR A 84 -1.81 5.72 19.39
CA TYR A 84 -2.21 6.59 20.49
C TYR A 84 -1.00 7.34 21.07
N GLU A 85 0.10 6.64 21.30
CA GLU A 85 1.32 7.28 21.80
C GLU A 85 1.98 8.18 20.79
N LEU A 86 2.04 7.78 19.52
CA LEU A 86 2.50 8.65 18.43
C LEU A 86 1.69 9.95 18.40
N PHE A 87 0.36 9.84 18.44
CA PHE A 87 -0.56 10.97 18.41
C PHE A 87 -0.41 11.88 19.63
N SER A 88 -0.20 11.30 20.82
CA SER A 88 0.06 12.04 22.06
C SER A 88 1.32 12.91 21.92
N ILE A 89 2.41 12.34 21.40
CA ILE A 89 3.67 13.06 21.18
C ILE A 89 3.50 14.14 20.10
N LEU A 90 2.84 13.81 18.98
CA LEU A 90 2.56 14.75 17.88
C LEU A 90 1.83 16.00 18.34
N LYS A 91 0.82 15.83 19.20
CA LYS A 91 0.01 16.93 19.72
C LYS A 91 0.82 17.89 20.59
N LEU A 92 1.91 17.42 21.20
CA LEU A 92 2.82 18.25 21.99
C LEU A 92 3.84 18.99 21.12
N GLN A 93 4.27 18.37 20.01
CA GLN A 93 5.33 18.90 19.14
C GLN A 93 4.80 19.86 18.05
N ILE A 94 3.61 19.61 17.51
CA ILE A 94 3.04 20.35 16.37
C ILE A 94 1.98 21.33 16.85
N SER A 95 2.19 22.62 16.62
CA SER A 95 1.24 23.67 17.01
C SER A 95 0.01 23.76 16.08
N ASP A 96 0.10 23.20 14.86
CA ASP A 96 -0.97 23.27 13.86
C ASP A 96 -1.88 22.02 13.89
N PRO A 97 -3.15 22.15 14.31
CA PRO A 97 -4.05 21.00 14.44
C PRO A 97 -4.41 20.35 13.10
N ILE A 98 -4.32 21.08 11.98
CA ILE A 98 -4.63 20.54 10.65
C ILE A 98 -3.53 19.57 10.21
N GLU A 99 -2.28 19.89 10.52
CA GLU A 99 -1.12 19.05 10.20
C GLU A 99 -1.15 17.74 10.99
N VAL A 100 -1.49 17.81 12.28
CA VAL A 100 -1.67 16.63 13.14
C VAL A 100 -2.80 15.73 12.61
N ASN A 101 -3.94 16.31 12.21
CA ASN A 101 -5.06 15.53 11.70
C ASN A 101 -4.76 14.88 10.34
N LEU A 102 -4.08 15.58 9.43
CA LEU A 102 -3.67 15.03 8.14
C LEU A 102 -2.64 13.91 8.31
N PHE A 103 -1.71 14.07 9.24
CA PHE A 103 -0.80 13.00 9.64
C PHE A 103 -1.58 11.79 10.16
N ALA A 104 -2.50 11.99 11.11
CA ALA A 104 -3.29 10.91 11.67
C ALA A 104 -4.10 10.18 10.58
N ALA A 105 -4.72 10.90 9.65
CA ALA A 105 -5.45 10.32 8.54
C ALA A 105 -4.56 9.48 7.61
N LYS A 106 -3.37 9.99 7.26
CA LYS A 106 -2.37 9.27 6.47
C LYS A 106 -1.94 7.98 7.17
N SER A 107 -1.58 8.04 8.45
CA SER A 107 -1.13 6.90 9.24
C SER A 107 -2.22 5.85 9.43
N VAL A 108 -3.46 6.27 9.71
CA VAL A 108 -4.61 5.35 9.82
C VAL A 108 -4.86 4.63 8.49
N SER A 109 -4.73 5.32 7.36
CA SER A 109 -4.88 4.69 6.03
C SER A 109 -3.80 3.66 5.77
N LEU A 110 -2.56 3.95 6.15
CA LEU A 110 -1.46 3.01 5.97
C LEU A 110 -1.62 1.76 6.84
N ILE A 111 -2.17 1.92 8.04
CA ILE A 111 -2.50 0.81 8.95
C ILE A 111 -3.67 0.01 8.40
N ALA A 112 -4.70 0.66 7.85
CA ALA A 112 -5.80 -0.04 7.17
C ALA A 112 -5.29 -0.83 5.95
N LEU A 113 -4.36 -0.28 5.17
CA LEU A 113 -3.71 -0.98 4.06
C LEU A 113 -2.91 -2.19 4.55
N THR A 114 -2.14 -2.03 5.63
CA THR A 114 -1.35 -3.10 6.25
C THR A 114 -2.26 -4.19 6.79
N PHE A 115 -3.34 -3.82 7.49
CA PHE A 115 -4.34 -4.74 7.98
C PHE A 115 -4.98 -5.54 6.84
N LEU A 116 -5.41 -4.86 5.77
CA LEU A 116 -5.97 -5.51 4.59
C LEU A 116 -4.97 -6.47 3.93
N SER A 117 -3.70 -6.05 3.82
CA SER A 117 -2.64 -6.91 3.29
C SER A 117 -2.40 -8.16 4.14
N PHE A 118 -2.50 -8.03 5.47
CA PHE A 118 -2.37 -9.13 6.41
C PHE A 118 -3.54 -10.10 6.34
N VAL A 119 -4.77 -9.58 6.24
CA VAL A 119 -5.98 -10.40 6.00
C VAL A 119 -5.85 -11.19 4.70
N VAL A 120 -5.40 -10.55 3.62
CA VAL A 120 -5.17 -11.19 2.32
C VAL A 120 -4.09 -12.27 2.41
N TYR A 121 -3.01 -12.02 3.16
CA TYR A 121 -1.97 -12.98 3.45
C TYR A 121 -2.51 -14.23 4.15
N LEU A 122 -3.23 -14.07 5.26
CA LEU A 122 -3.79 -15.19 6.03
C LEU A 122 -4.82 -16.00 5.24
N ASN A 123 -5.54 -15.39 4.31
CA ASN A 123 -6.58 -16.07 3.53
C ASN A 123 -6.05 -16.85 2.32
N SER A 124 -5.01 -16.33 1.67
CA SER A 124 -4.57 -16.86 0.36
C SER A 124 -3.26 -17.62 0.44
N ASP A 125 -2.39 -17.32 1.42
CA ASP A 125 -1.04 -17.89 1.60
C ASP A 125 -0.27 -18.07 0.27
N THR A 126 -0.35 -17.06 -0.60
CA THR A 126 0.33 -17.07 -1.89
C THR A 126 1.58 -16.21 -1.85
N LYS A 127 2.53 -16.50 -2.74
CA LYS A 127 3.69 -15.62 -2.96
C LYS A 127 3.27 -14.16 -3.23
N GLN A 128 2.14 -13.92 -3.89
CA GLN A 128 1.67 -12.55 -4.17
C GLN A 128 1.15 -11.84 -2.90
N SER A 129 0.43 -12.55 -2.03
CA SER A 129 -0.06 -11.97 -0.78
C SER A 129 1.09 -11.66 0.19
N ILE A 130 2.16 -12.47 0.20
CA ILE A 130 3.38 -12.19 0.96
C ILE A 130 4.07 -10.91 0.44
N ILE A 131 4.25 -10.78 -0.88
CA ILE A 131 4.88 -9.59 -1.47
C ILE A 131 4.05 -8.33 -1.18
N PHE A 132 2.72 -8.43 -1.22
CA PHE A 132 1.83 -7.32 -0.89
C PHE A 132 1.92 -6.91 0.59
N LEU A 133 1.97 -7.87 1.51
CA LEU A 133 2.21 -7.60 2.93
C LEU A 133 3.57 -6.94 3.18
N LEU A 134 4.63 -7.44 2.54
CA LEU A 134 5.98 -6.90 2.68
C LEU A 134 6.07 -5.46 2.15
N MET A 135 5.38 -5.17 1.04
CA MET A 135 5.23 -3.80 0.52
C MET A 135 4.59 -2.87 1.55
N ALA A 136 3.45 -3.28 2.15
CA ALA A 136 2.75 -2.47 3.14
C ALA A 136 3.62 -2.22 4.38
N LEU A 137 4.32 -3.25 4.88
CA LEU A 137 5.26 -3.11 6.00
C LEU A 137 6.40 -2.15 5.71
N CYS A 138 7.00 -2.22 4.50
CA CYS A 138 8.04 -1.27 4.11
C CYS A 138 7.55 0.18 4.14
N PHE A 139 6.33 0.44 3.68
CA PHE A 139 5.77 1.79 3.76
C PHE A 139 5.47 2.22 5.19
N VAL A 140 4.95 1.33 6.05
CA VAL A 140 4.75 1.64 7.49
C VAL A 140 6.07 2.03 8.16
N PHE A 141 7.11 1.22 7.98
CA PHE A 141 8.40 1.51 8.61
C PHE A 141 9.04 2.79 8.07
N SER A 142 8.95 3.03 6.75
CA SER A 142 9.38 4.31 6.14
C SER A 142 8.65 5.49 6.78
N ASP A 143 7.32 5.43 6.91
CA ASP A 143 6.52 6.53 7.46
C ASP A 143 6.84 6.82 8.95
N VAL A 144 7.04 5.77 9.75
CA VAL A 144 7.45 5.90 11.16
C VAL A 144 8.84 6.54 11.27
N LEU A 145 9.79 6.15 10.43
CA LEU A 145 11.14 6.73 10.44
C LEU A 145 11.15 8.17 9.94
N HIS A 146 10.37 8.46 8.91
CA HIS A 146 10.14 9.81 8.43
C HIS A 146 9.65 10.71 9.58
N TYR A 147 8.68 10.21 10.34
CA TYR A 147 8.16 10.90 11.51
C TYR A 147 9.25 11.13 12.58
N ILE A 148 9.95 10.07 12.99
CA ILE A 148 11.01 10.17 14.01
C ILE A 148 12.06 11.20 13.59
N SER A 149 12.45 11.20 12.31
CA SER A 149 13.48 12.08 11.78
C SER A 149 13.06 13.56 11.73
N ASN A 150 11.79 13.84 11.46
CA ASN A 150 11.30 15.21 11.32
C ASN A 150 10.84 15.83 12.63
N TYR A 151 10.28 15.02 13.55
CA TYR A 151 9.62 15.54 14.75
C TYR A 151 10.24 15.11 16.07
N TYR A 152 11.11 14.09 16.10
CA TYR A 152 11.68 13.61 17.36
C TYR A 152 13.18 13.86 17.46
N ILE A 153 13.97 13.12 16.69
CA ILE A 153 15.44 13.24 16.66
C ILE A 153 15.86 13.20 15.20
N TYR A 154 16.31 14.36 14.70
CA TYR A 154 16.92 14.42 13.39
C TYR A 154 18.25 13.67 13.40
N ASN A 155 18.28 12.52 12.72
CA ASN A 155 19.49 11.75 12.49
C ASN A 155 19.52 11.31 11.02
N TRP A 156 20.65 11.56 10.36
CA TRP A 156 20.83 11.27 8.94
C TRP A 156 20.63 9.78 8.61
N SER A 157 20.98 8.88 9.54
CA SER A 157 20.76 7.45 9.40
C SER A 157 19.26 7.11 9.28
N PHE A 158 18.39 7.78 10.04
CA PHE A 158 16.94 7.55 9.96
C PHE A 158 16.36 8.11 8.66
N VAL A 159 16.86 9.26 8.21
CA VAL A 159 16.45 9.83 6.92
C VAL A 159 16.82 8.89 5.77
N LEU A 160 18.03 8.34 5.78
CA LEU A 160 18.46 7.39 4.75
C LEU A 160 17.66 6.09 4.80
N LEU A 161 17.40 5.56 6.00
CA LEU A 161 16.64 4.33 6.19
C LEU A 161 15.18 4.47 5.73
N ASP A 162 14.54 5.62 6.04
CA ASP A 162 13.22 5.99 5.52
C ASP A 162 13.20 5.89 3.98
N ARG A 163 14.09 6.62 3.31
CA ARG A 163 14.13 6.65 1.83
C ARG A 163 14.41 5.29 1.21
N VAL A 164 15.31 4.51 1.80
CA VAL A 164 15.61 3.15 1.32
C VAL A 164 14.38 2.25 1.48
N LEU A 165 13.73 2.26 2.63
CA LEU A 165 12.52 1.47 2.86
C LEU A 165 11.38 1.87 1.94
N HIS A 166 11.22 3.17 1.68
CA HIS A 166 10.23 3.67 0.73
C HIS A 166 10.46 3.11 -0.68
N VAL A 167 11.71 3.17 -1.17
CA VAL A 167 12.10 2.64 -2.48
C VAL A 167 11.95 1.12 -2.54
N VAL A 168 12.31 0.41 -1.48
CA VAL A 168 12.11 -1.04 -1.37
C VAL A 168 10.62 -1.40 -1.37
N GLY A 169 9.78 -0.62 -0.71
CA GLY A 169 8.32 -0.76 -0.75
C GLY A 169 7.78 -0.61 -2.17
N LEU A 170 8.24 0.41 -2.90
CA LEU A 170 7.90 0.59 -4.32
C LEU A 170 8.38 -0.59 -5.17
N PHE A 171 9.57 -1.12 -4.92
CA PHE A 171 10.08 -2.31 -5.61
C PHE A 171 9.17 -3.54 -5.38
N PHE A 172 8.71 -3.77 -4.15
CA PHE A 172 7.75 -4.84 -3.87
C PHE A 172 6.39 -4.59 -4.54
N LEU A 173 5.92 -3.35 -4.58
CA LEU A 173 4.70 -2.99 -5.31
C LEU A 173 4.81 -3.36 -6.81
N PHE A 174 5.92 -3.03 -7.47
CA PHE A 174 6.12 -3.41 -8.87
C PHE A 174 6.15 -4.94 -9.04
N ASN A 175 6.85 -5.65 -8.17
CA ASN A 175 6.91 -7.12 -8.21
C ASN A 175 5.53 -7.76 -8.03
N TYR A 176 4.71 -7.22 -7.12
CA TYR A 176 3.33 -7.65 -6.93
C TYR A 176 2.53 -7.50 -8.21
N ILE A 177 2.58 -6.32 -8.86
CA ILE A 177 1.82 -6.06 -10.09
C ILE A 177 2.27 -6.98 -11.23
N ILE A 178 3.58 -7.20 -11.40
CA ILE A 178 4.11 -8.11 -12.43
C ILE A 178 3.62 -9.53 -12.19
N GLY A 179 3.65 -9.97 -10.93
CA GLY A 179 3.17 -11.28 -10.52
C GLY A 179 1.69 -11.46 -10.84
N GLU A 180 0.86 -10.49 -10.45
CA GLU A 180 -0.57 -10.50 -10.74
C GLU A 180 -0.89 -10.54 -12.23
N ASN A 181 -0.19 -9.71 -13.03
CA ASN A 181 -0.40 -9.65 -14.47
C ASN A 181 -0.01 -10.96 -15.18
N ARG A 182 1.00 -11.66 -14.67
CA ARG A 182 1.35 -13.00 -15.18
C ARG A 182 0.26 -14.03 -14.88
N ILE A 183 -0.32 -13.98 -13.68
CA ILE A 183 -1.41 -14.88 -13.29
C ILE A 183 -2.65 -14.63 -14.15
N ARG A 184 -3.07 -13.36 -14.31
CA ARG A 184 -4.21 -12.99 -15.17
C ARG A 184 -4.02 -13.43 -16.63
N LYS A 185 -2.83 -13.22 -17.19
CA LYS A 185 -2.53 -13.66 -18.57
C LYS A 185 -2.65 -15.18 -18.72
N ARG A 186 -2.20 -15.96 -17.74
CA ARG A 186 -2.36 -17.43 -17.76
C ARG A 186 -3.84 -17.83 -17.74
N GLN A 187 -4.63 -17.24 -16.86
CA GLN A 187 -6.07 -17.50 -16.77
C GLN A 187 -6.80 -17.21 -18.09
N ILE A 188 -6.53 -16.07 -18.73
CA ILE A 188 -7.15 -15.72 -20.02
C ILE A 188 -6.77 -16.72 -21.13
N VAL A 189 -5.53 -17.23 -21.12
CA VAL A 189 -5.08 -18.22 -22.12
C VAL A 189 -5.75 -19.58 -21.86
N GLU A 190 -5.86 -20.01 -20.60
CA GLU A 190 -6.57 -21.24 -20.20
C GLU A 190 -8.08 -21.18 -20.51
N GLU A 191 -8.74 -20.04 -20.29
CA GLU A 191 -10.14 -19.82 -20.68
C GLU A 191 -10.32 -19.90 -22.20
N ARG A 192 -9.40 -19.34 -22.99
CA ARG A 192 -9.46 -19.44 -24.46
C ARG A 192 -9.27 -20.87 -24.94
N MET A 193 -8.28 -21.59 -24.41
CA MET A 193 -8.03 -23.00 -24.78
C MET A 193 -9.17 -23.93 -24.36
N SER A 194 -9.86 -23.65 -23.25
CA SER A 194 -11.04 -24.44 -22.83
C SER A 194 -12.32 -24.09 -23.61
N SER A 195 -12.39 -22.90 -24.21
CA SER A 195 -13.50 -22.49 -25.09
C SER A 195 -13.39 -22.94 -26.56
N GLU A 196 -12.21 -23.34 -27.03
CA GLU A 196 -11.99 -23.85 -28.40
C GLU A 196 -12.54 -25.27 -28.68
N PRO A 197 -12.46 -26.28 -27.79
CA PRO A 197 -12.92 -27.64 -28.12
C PRO A 197 -14.44 -27.77 -28.30
N SER A 198 -15.25 -26.84 -27.78
CA SER A 198 -16.71 -26.84 -27.93
C SER A 198 -17.17 -26.35 -29.32
N LEU A 199 -16.40 -25.46 -29.96
CA LEU A 199 -16.71 -24.91 -31.30
C LEU A 199 -16.42 -25.89 -32.44
N THR A 200 -15.49 -26.83 -32.25
CA THR A 200 -15.19 -27.87 -33.25
C THR A 200 -16.26 -28.96 -33.32
N LEU A 201 -16.95 -29.27 -32.22
CA LEU A 201 -18.02 -30.26 -32.18
C LEU A 201 -19.35 -29.75 -32.78
N THR A 202 -19.62 -28.44 -32.71
CA THR A 202 -20.84 -27.85 -33.32
C THR A 202 -20.72 -27.62 -34.82
N ARG A 203 -19.50 -27.64 -35.38
CA ARG A 203 -19.28 -27.51 -36.84
C ARG A 203 -19.35 -28.84 -37.60
N GLN A 204 -19.56 -29.96 -36.91
CA GLN A 204 -19.65 -31.30 -37.51
C GLN A 204 -21.06 -31.91 -37.48
N LEU A 205 -22.07 -31.11 -37.09
CA LEU A 205 -23.51 -31.43 -37.22
C LEU A 205 -24.15 -30.46 -38.20
#